data_AF-A0A431UBU3-F1
#
_entry.id   AF-A0A431UBU3-F1
#
_cell.length_a   1.000
_cell.length_b   1.000
_cell.length_c   1.000
_cell.angle_alpha   90.00
_cell.angle_beta   90.00
_cell.angle_gamma   90.00
#
_symmetry.space_group_name_H-M   'P 1'
#
loop_
_entity.id
_entity.type
_entity.pdbx_description
1 polymer ?
#
loop_
_entity_poly.entity_id
_entity_poly.type
_entity_poly.pdbx_seq_one_letter_code
_entity_poly.pdbx_strand_id
1 'polypeptide(L)' 'MMRTYVRIWNGRVVELFETDLDITKLFHPDLVWKDVTEMEPLPLEGWLVVGDTFAPDPELPISD' A
#
# COMPACT_ATOMS: atom_id res chain seq x y z
N MET A 1 9.40 12.79 9.68
CA MET A 1 8.65 13.22 8.47
C MET A 1 7.55 12.21 8.26
N MET A 2 6.36 12.63 7.83
CA MET A 2 5.30 11.68 7.51
C MET A 2 5.72 10.79 6.35
N ARG A 3 5.30 9.53 6.46
CA ARG A 3 5.50 8.51 5.44
C ARG A 3 4.18 7.80 5.21
N THR A 4 3.92 7.50 3.95
CA THR A 4 2.72 6.80 3.52
C THR A 4 3.11 5.36 3.20
N TYR A 5 2.40 4.43 3.81
CA TYR A 5 2.59 3.01 3.63
C TYR A 5 1.32 2.38 3.07
N VAL A 6 1.49 1.35 2.24
CA VAL A 6 0.41 0.47 1.81
C VAL A 6 0.57 -0.89 2.46
N ARG A 7 -0.52 -1.44 2.99
CA ARG A 7 -0.56 -2.83 3.43
C ARG A 7 -0.85 -3.72 2.24
N ILE A 8 -0.04 -4.76 2.09
CA ILE A 8 -0.17 -5.74 1.02
C ILE A 8 -0.69 -7.04 1.60
N TRP A 9 -1.75 -7.56 1.02
CA TRP A 9 -2.31 -8.86 1.34
C TRP A 9 -2.69 -9.61 0.07
N ASN A 10 -2.20 -10.84 -0.08
CA ASN A 10 -2.46 -11.68 -1.25
C ASN A 10 -2.22 -10.97 -2.59
N GLY A 11 -1.12 -10.20 -2.69
CA GLY A 11 -0.74 -9.45 -3.89
C GLY A 11 -1.58 -8.20 -4.17
N ARG A 12 -2.39 -7.73 -3.22
CA ARG A 12 -3.22 -6.53 -3.35
C ARG A 12 -2.94 -5.50 -2.26
N VAL A 13 -3.08 -4.24 -2.60
CA VAL A 13 -3.19 -3.15 -1.61
C VAL A 13 -4.53 -3.27 -0.93
N VAL A 14 -4.52 -3.35 0.40
CA VAL A 14 -5.73 -3.52 1.20
C VAL A 14 -5.94 -2.39 2.21
N GLU A 15 -4.95 -1.52 2.37
CA GLU A 15 -5.02 -0.38 3.30
C GLU A 15 -3.90 0.62 3.01
N LEU A 16 -4.18 1.90 3.23
CA LEU A 16 -3.17 2.97 3.29
C LEU A 16 -3.03 3.43 4.74
N PHE A 17 -1.81 3.70 5.17
CA PHE A 17 -1.51 4.18 6.51
C PHE A 17 -0.41 5.24 6.48
N GLU A 18 -0.68 6.41 7.07
CA GLU A 18 0.28 7.50 7.17
C GLU A 18 0.80 7.62 8.60
N THR A 19 2.12 7.68 8.77
CA THR A 19 2.75 7.86 10.09
C THR A 19 4.18 8.40 9.96
N ASP A 20 4.67 9.09 10.99
CA ASP A 20 6.08 9.43 11.15
C ASP A 20 6.82 8.48 12.09
N LEU A 21 6.12 7.47 12.62
CA LEU A 21 6.69 6.42 13.45
C LEU A 21 7.23 5.27 12.60
N ASP A 22 8.05 4.43 13.22
CA ASP A 22 8.58 3.22 12.59
C ASP A 22 7.47 2.17 12.47
N ILE A 23 6.94 1.97 11.25
CA ILE A 23 5.81 1.08 11.00
C ILE A 23 6.09 -0.38 11.42
N THR A 24 7.35 -0.81 11.42
CA THR A 24 7.75 -2.16 11.85
C THR A 24 7.55 -2.40 13.35
N LYS A 25 7.37 -1.32 14.12
CA LYS A 25 7.10 -1.37 15.56
C LYS A 25 5.62 -1.19 15.91
N LEU A 26 4.79 -0.75 14.96
CA LEU A 26 3.38 -0.45 15.19
C LEU A 26 2.48 -1.68 15.00
N PHE A 27 2.84 -2.55 14.07
CA PHE A 27 2.01 -3.69 13.67
C PHE A 27 2.75 -5.03 13.82
N HIS A 28 1.99 -6.12 13.76
CA HIS A 28 2.56 -7.47 13.77
C HIS A 28 3.51 -7.66 12.58
N PRO A 29 4.69 -8.30 12.76
CA PRO A 29 5.69 -8.46 11.70
C PRO A 29 5.21 -9.29 10.49
N ASP A 30 4.14 -10.06 10.65
CA ASP A 30 3.51 -10.80 9.54
C ASP A 30 2.76 -9.87 8.56
N LEU A 31 2.47 -8.62 8.95
CA LEU A 31 1.87 -7.66 8.03
C LEU A 31 2.92 -7.09 7.08
N VAL A 32 2.66 -7.20 5.79
CA VAL A 32 3.53 -6.66 4.76
C VAL A 32 3.14 -5.21 4.49
N TRP A 33 4.05 -4.29 4.83
CA TRP A 33 3.92 -2.87 4.52
C TRP A 33 4.98 -2.45 3.51
N LYS A 34 4.58 -1.66 2.50
CA LYS A 34 5.52 -1.01 1.57
C LYS A 34 5.42 0.50 1.69
N ASP A 35 6.57 1.16 1.73
CA ASP A 35 6.69 2.61 1.71
C ASP A 35 6.38 3.12 0.29
N VAL A 36 5.42 4.02 0.18
CA VAL A 36 4.98 4.64 -1.07
C VAL A 36 5.02 6.16 -0.98
N THR A 37 5.73 6.71 0.01
CA THR A 37 5.78 8.16 0.29
C THR A 37 6.20 8.99 -0.93
N GLU A 38 7.11 8.46 -1.73
CA GLU A 38 7.68 9.12 -2.91
C GLU A 38 7.00 8.70 -4.24
N MET A 39 5.87 7.97 -4.17
CA MET A 39 5.16 7.50 -5.35
C MET A 39 4.08 8.47 -5.80
N GLU A 40 4.07 8.79 -7.10
CA GLU A 40 2.99 9.54 -7.75
C GLU A 40 2.57 8.83 -9.06
N PRO A 41 1.29 8.45 -9.21
CA PRO A 41 0.21 8.54 -8.22
C PRO A 41 0.39 7.54 -7.06
N LEU A 42 -0.18 7.86 -5.89
CA LEU A 42 -0.24 6.92 -4.78
C LEU A 42 -1.13 5.72 -5.14
N PRO A 43 -0.72 4.47 -4.81
CA PRO A 43 -1.56 3.30 -4.98
C PRO A 43 -2.82 3.40 -4.15
N LEU A 44 -3.95 2.90 -4.67
CA LEU A 44 -5.21 2.86 -3.94
C LEU A 44 -5.53 1.45 -3.46
N GLU A 45 -6.44 1.36 -2.50
CA GLU A 45 -7.02 0.08 -2.08
C GLU A 45 -7.58 -0.68 -3.28
N GLY A 46 -7.33 -2.00 -3.32
CA GLY A 46 -7.70 -2.89 -4.41
C GLY A 46 -6.65 -3.02 -5.51
N TRP A 47 -5.64 -2.14 -5.58
CA TRP A 47 -4.60 -2.23 -6.62
C TRP A 47 -3.77 -3.51 -6.50
N LEU A 48 -3.37 -4.08 -7.63
CA LEU A 48 -2.49 -5.22 -7.73
C LEU A 48 -1.03 -4.80 -7.52
N VAL A 49 -0.27 -5.66 -6.85
CA VAL A 49 1.17 -5.52 -6.65
C VAL A 49 1.89 -6.53 -7.53
N VAL A 50 2.63 -6.03 -8.52
CA VAL A 50 3.44 -6.83 -9.44
C VAL A 50 4.91 -6.48 -9.21
N GLY A 51 5.57 -7.25 -8.34
CA GLY A 51 6.94 -6.95 -7.89
C GLY A 51 6.99 -5.68 -7.05
N ASP A 52 7.58 -4.62 -7.62
CA ASP A 52 7.68 -3.29 -7.02
C ASP A 52 6.74 -2.27 -7.68
N THR A 53 5.89 -2.70 -8.61
CA THR A 53 4.93 -1.84 -9.30
C THR A 53 3.52 -2.09 -8.79
N PHE A 54 2.73 -1.01 -8.73
CA PHE A 54 1.32 -1.05 -8.40
C PHE A 54 0.49 -0.72 -9.64
N ALA A 55 -0.59 -1.45 -9.87
CA ALA A 55 -1.49 -1.22 -10.98
C ALA A 55 -2.95 -1.37 -10.54
N PRO A 56 -3.89 -0.60 -11.12
CA PRO A 56 -5.31 -0.86 -10.93
C PRO A 56 -5.65 -2.31 -11.27
N ASP A 57 -6.48 -2.96 -10.46
CA ASP A 57 -7.02 -4.28 -10.80
C ASP A 57 -8.01 -4.10 -11.96
N PRO A 58 -7.78 -4.70 -13.14
CA PRO A 58 -8.65 -4.53 -14.30
C PRO A 58 -10.06 -5.10 -14.09
N GLU A 59 -10.27 -5.95 -13.08
CA GLU A 59 -11.58 -6.53 -12.75
C GLU A 59 -12.36 -5.71 -11.70
N LEU A 60 -11.70 -4.80 -10.98
CA LEU A 60 -12.38 -3.91 -10.05
C LEU A 60 -12.85 -2.65 -10.78
N PRO A 61 -14.15 -2.31 -10.74
CA PRO A 61 -14.59 -1.04 -11.28
C PRO A 61 -13.85 0.08 -10.53
N ILE A 62 -13.18 0.94 -11.29
CA ILE A 62 -12.63 2.19 -10.75
C ILE A 62 -13.84 2.92 -10.17
N SER A 63 -13.92 3.01 -8.84
CA SER A 63 -15.00 3.74 -8.19
C SER A 63 -14.71 5.22 -8.39
N ASP A 64 -15.56 5.89 -9.18
CA ASP A 64 -15.59 7.35 -9.38
C ASP A 64 -15.84 8.11 -8.07
#